data_AF-A0A652L858-F1
#
_entry.id   AF-A0A652L858-F1
#
_cell.length_a   1.000
_cell.length_b   1.000
_cell.length_c   1.000
_cell.angle_alpha   90.00
_cell.angle_beta   90.00
_cell.angle_gamma   90.00
#
_symmetry.space_group_name_H-M   'P 1'
#
loop_
_entity.id
_entity.type
_entity.pdbx_description
1 polymer ?
#
loop_
_entity_poly.entity_id
_entity_poly.type
_entity_poly.pdbx_seq_one_letter_code
_entity_poly.pdbx_strand_id
1 'polypeptide(L)'
;MRRILRGPWELLKRIFGWLVLYEARNKVVLAPTALRLRRVEDAEVARLAAAWPDPPAARVVTVIATHRRPEELLRAVGSALGQTVEDHVVIVVDDGAGLPELPADPRLFAVSLARNTGVAGIVRNVGIRLTRSRYVAFLDDDNLWEPDHLRRALEVLESPGGPDGVYTALRRVLPDGTDMDILSVPFDRRRAAHESFLDTNAFVARRSRALHFSRLRRRPEVLPREDWELVRRYGRTHRVEHLPEPTVRYLVNPGSFYTSWRD
;
A
#
# COMPACT_ATOMS: atom_id res chain seq x y z
N MET A 1 4.75 36.28 -19.49
CA MET A 1 3.71 35.77 -18.55
C MET A 1 4.12 34.56 -17.68
N ARG A 2 5.26 33.88 -17.90
CA ARG A 2 5.69 32.70 -17.10
C ARG A 2 6.53 32.99 -15.85
N ARG A 3 7.02 34.23 -15.66
CA ARG A 3 7.98 34.59 -14.60
C ARG A 3 7.33 35.10 -13.30
N ILE A 4 6.10 35.63 -13.39
CA ILE A 4 5.38 36.30 -12.28
C ILE A 4 4.72 35.30 -11.32
N LEU A 5 4.38 34.08 -11.78
CA LEU A 5 3.73 33.05 -10.94
C LEU A 5 4.71 32.15 -10.16
N ARG A 6 6.03 32.29 -10.34
CA ARG A 6 7.02 31.42 -9.66
C ARG A 6 7.13 31.72 -8.16
N GLY A 7 7.15 33.00 -7.78
CA GLY A 7 7.29 33.41 -6.37
C GLY A 7 6.16 32.89 -5.46
N PRO A 8 4.88 33.12 -5.80
CA PRO A 8 3.76 32.60 -5.02
C PRO A 8 3.72 31.07 -4.96
N TRP A 9 4.06 30.38 -6.06
CA TRP A 9 4.06 28.92 -6.11
C TRP A 9 5.14 28.28 -5.24
N GLU A 10 6.36 28.81 -5.26
CA GLU A 10 7.44 28.32 -4.39
C GLU A 10 7.15 28.62 -2.92
N LEU A 11 6.53 29.76 -2.60
CA LEU A 11 6.08 30.06 -1.26
C LEU A 11 5.02 29.05 -0.77
N LEU A 12 4.02 28.74 -1.61
CA LEU A 12 3.00 27.74 -1.28
C LEU A 12 3.63 26.36 -1.04
N LYS A 13 4.60 25.92 -1.86
CA LYS A 13 5.30 24.64 -1.65
C LYS A 13 6.02 24.59 -0.33
N ARG A 14 6.66 25.70 0.06
CA ARG A 14 7.36 25.80 1.35
C ARG A 14 6.40 25.77 2.54
N ILE A 15 5.24 26.41 2.41
CA ILE A 15 4.24 26.49 3.49
C ILE A 15 3.48 25.16 3.66
N PHE A 16 3.01 24.58 2.56
CA PHE A 16 2.09 23.43 2.61
C PHE A 16 2.76 22.09 2.34
N GLY A 17 3.93 22.07 1.73
CA GLY A 17 4.56 20.86 1.20
C GLY A 17 4.22 20.63 -0.26
N TRP A 18 5.24 20.38 -1.07
CA TRP A 18 5.08 20.20 -2.51
C TRP A 18 4.25 18.96 -2.85
N LEU A 19 4.35 17.87 -2.06
CA LEU A 19 3.52 16.67 -2.22
C LEU A 19 2.03 17.00 -2.06
N VAL A 20 1.69 17.94 -1.19
CA VAL A 20 0.31 18.35 -0.88
C VAL A 20 -0.30 19.11 -2.04
N LEU A 21 0.46 20.07 -2.57
CA LEU A 21 0.01 20.87 -3.70
C LEU A 21 -0.10 20.03 -4.97
N TYR A 22 0.84 19.11 -5.18
CA TYR A 22 0.80 18.21 -6.32
C TYR A 22 -0.40 17.28 -6.21
N GLU A 23 -0.67 16.73 -5.02
CA GLU A 23 -1.84 15.89 -4.82
C GLU A 23 -3.15 16.65 -5.03
N ALA A 24 -3.26 17.89 -4.54
CA ALA A 24 -4.43 18.73 -4.77
C ALA A 24 -4.66 19.00 -6.26
N ARG A 25 -3.59 19.37 -6.99
CA ARG A 25 -3.62 19.54 -8.45
C ARG A 25 -4.06 18.25 -9.14
N ASN A 26 -3.46 17.11 -8.80
CA ASN A 26 -3.75 15.83 -9.44
C ASN A 26 -5.21 15.40 -9.22
N LYS A 27 -5.74 15.61 -8.02
CA LYS A 27 -7.15 15.32 -7.71
C LYS A 27 -8.12 16.15 -8.57
N VAL A 28 -7.77 17.38 -8.93
CA VAL A 28 -8.56 18.20 -9.85
C VAL A 28 -8.39 17.72 -11.30
N VAL A 29 -7.14 17.62 -11.77
CA VAL A 29 -6.82 17.30 -13.17
C VAL A 29 -7.29 15.90 -13.57
N LEU A 30 -7.22 14.93 -12.65
CA LEU A 30 -7.53 13.52 -12.92
C LEU A 30 -8.90 13.10 -12.36
N ALA A 31 -9.74 14.05 -11.90
CA ALA A 31 -11.05 13.75 -11.34
C ALA A 31 -11.95 12.87 -12.24
N PRO A 32 -12.06 13.13 -13.56
CA PRO A 32 -12.91 12.31 -14.42
C PRO A 32 -12.48 10.84 -14.46
N THR A 33 -11.17 10.60 -14.55
CA THR A 33 -10.59 9.25 -14.53
C THR A 33 -10.81 8.59 -13.17
N ALA A 34 -10.64 9.32 -12.07
CA ALA A 34 -10.86 8.80 -10.72
C ALA A 34 -12.31 8.39 -10.47
N LEU A 35 -13.29 9.13 -11.00
CA LEU A 35 -14.71 8.77 -10.94
C LEU A 35 -15.01 7.50 -11.74
N ARG A 36 -14.42 7.34 -12.93
CA ARG A 36 -14.53 6.12 -13.72
C ARG A 36 -13.94 4.92 -12.98
N LEU A 37 -12.73 5.06 -12.43
CA LEU A 37 -12.06 4.02 -11.67
C LEU A 37 -12.82 3.64 -10.40
N ARG A 38 -13.49 4.60 -9.75
CA ARG A 38 -14.40 4.30 -8.63
C ARG A 38 -15.55 3.38 -9.04
N ARG A 39 -16.17 3.63 -10.19
CA ARG A 39 -17.25 2.74 -10.70
C ARG A 39 -16.72 1.35 -11.03
N VAL A 40 -15.50 1.24 -11.57
CA VAL A 40 -14.84 -0.05 -11.81
C VAL A 40 -14.59 -0.77 -10.49
N GLU A 41 -14.00 -0.11 -9.49
CA GLU A 41 -13.79 -0.68 -8.15
C GLU A 41 -15.10 -1.13 -7.50
N ASP A 42 -16.15 -0.31 -7.56
CA ASP A 42 -17.47 -0.64 -7.01
C ASP A 42 -18.08 -1.87 -7.69
N ALA A 43 -17.96 -1.97 -9.02
CA ALA A 43 -18.46 -3.13 -9.78
C ALA A 43 -17.67 -4.41 -9.47
N GLU A 44 -16.35 -4.33 -9.37
CA GLU A 44 -15.51 -5.48 -9.02
C GLU A 44 -15.80 -5.97 -7.60
N VAL A 45 -15.92 -5.05 -6.62
CA VAL A 45 -16.26 -5.42 -5.25
C VAL A 45 -17.63 -6.07 -5.18
N ALA A 46 -18.64 -5.55 -5.89
CA ALA A 46 -19.96 -6.16 -5.92
C ALA A 46 -19.93 -7.57 -6.52
N ARG A 47 -19.23 -7.76 -7.64
CA ARG A 47 -19.08 -9.06 -8.31
C ARG A 47 -18.36 -10.08 -7.43
N LEU A 48 -17.26 -9.68 -6.80
CA LEU A 48 -16.41 -10.56 -6.01
C LEU A 48 -17.03 -10.86 -4.64
N ALA A 49 -17.66 -9.88 -3.98
CA ALA A 49 -18.36 -10.10 -2.72
C ALA A 49 -19.54 -11.07 -2.87
N ALA A 50 -20.18 -11.13 -4.05
CA ALA A 50 -21.22 -12.11 -4.31
C ALA A 50 -20.72 -13.57 -4.26
N ALA A 51 -19.41 -13.80 -4.51
CA ALA A 51 -18.79 -15.11 -4.38
C ALA A 51 -18.41 -15.44 -2.92
N TRP A 52 -18.31 -14.44 -2.04
CA TRP A 52 -17.93 -14.56 -0.63
C TRP A 52 -19.06 -14.03 0.27
N PRO A 53 -20.12 -14.83 0.49
CA PRO A 53 -21.27 -14.39 1.30
C PRO A 53 -20.85 -13.96 2.71
N ASP A 54 -19.85 -14.64 3.27
CA ASP A 54 -19.19 -14.29 4.52
C ASP A 54 -17.76 -13.79 4.25
N PRO A 55 -17.54 -12.47 4.18
CA PRO A 55 -16.22 -11.94 3.89
C PRO A 55 -15.23 -12.29 5.02
N PRO A 56 -14.00 -12.70 4.69
CA PRO A 56 -13.00 -13.08 5.69
C PRO A 56 -12.78 -11.96 6.72
N ALA A 57 -12.67 -12.36 7.97
CA ALA A 57 -12.45 -11.47 9.10
C ALA A 57 -11.49 -12.12 10.09
N ALA A 58 -10.50 -11.35 10.51
CA ALA A 58 -9.48 -11.72 11.48
C ALA A 58 -9.02 -10.46 12.24
N ARG A 59 -8.09 -10.61 13.18
CA ARG A 59 -7.44 -9.45 13.82
C ARG A 59 -6.75 -8.57 12.78
N VAL A 60 -6.02 -9.15 11.83
CA VAL A 60 -5.33 -8.41 10.76
C VAL A 60 -5.49 -9.09 9.40
N VAL A 61 -5.61 -8.30 8.34
CA VAL A 61 -5.52 -8.77 6.95
C VAL A 61 -4.27 -8.22 6.28
N THR A 62 -3.58 -9.07 5.54
CA THR A 62 -2.55 -8.65 4.56
C THR A 62 -3.20 -8.59 3.18
N VAL A 63 -3.14 -7.44 2.52
CA VAL A 63 -3.60 -7.27 1.14
C VAL A 63 -2.39 -7.25 0.21
N ILE A 64 -2.36 -8.21 -0.72
CA ILE A 64 -1.33 -8.34 -1.76
C ILE A 64 -1.95 -8.02 -3.11
N ALA A 65 -1.43 -7.00 -3.79
CA ALA A 65 -1.80 -6.69 -5.17
C ALA A 65 -0.76 -7.29 -6.11
N THR A 66 -1.20 -7.93 -7.19
CA THR A 66 -0.28 -8.58 -8.14
C THR A 66 -0.69 -8.39 -9.60
N HIS A 67 0.29 -8.42 -10.49
CA HIS A 67 0.07 -8.49 -11.93
C HIS A 67 1.28 -9.11 -12.63
N ARG A 68 1.10 -10.31 -13.22
CA ARG A 68 2.12 -11.01 -14.03
C ARG A 68 3.46 -11.26 -13.31
N ARG A 69 3.42 -11.64 -12.03
CA ARG A 69 4.60 -11.94 -11.21
C ARG A 69 4.41 -13.19 -10.35
N PRO A 70 4.24 -14.37 -10.98
CA PRO A 70 3.84 -15.58 -10.25
C PRO A 70 4.88 -16.04 -9.22
N GLU A 71 6.18 -15.96 -9.54
CA GLU A 71 7.23 -16.43 -8.65
C GLU A 71 7.43 -15.51 -7.44
N GLU A 72 7.44 -14.20 -7.68
CA GLU A 72 7.50 -13.19 -6.64
C GLU A 72 6.30 -13.34 -5.69
N LEU A 73 5.09 -13.43 -6.27
CA LEU A 73 3.84 -13.57 -5.53
C LEU A 73 3.87 -14.77 -4.59
N LEU A 74 4.37 -15.93 -5.04
CA LEU A 74 4.46 -17.12 -4.22
C LEU A 74 5.37 -16.90 -2.99
N ARG A 75 6.49 -16.17 -3.15
CA ARG A 75 7.36 -15.83 -2.04
C ARG A 75 6.69 -14.83 -1.09
N ALA A 76 6.03 -13.79 -1.61
CA ALA A 76 5.31 -12.82 -0.81
C ALA A 76 4.19 -13.46 0.01
N VAL A 77 3.35 -14.30 -0.62
CA VAL A 77 2.29 -15.09 0.05
C VAL A 77 2.88 -16.00 1.12
N GLY A 78 3.98 -16.71 0.83
CA GLY A 78 4.68 -17.52 1.81
C GLY A 78 5.13 -16.73 3.03
N SER A 79 5.71 -15.55 2.84
CA SER A 79 6.14 -14.67 3.95
C SER A 79 4.98 -14.11 4.76
N ALA A 80 3.84 -13.83 4.11
CA ALA A 80 2.63 -13.36 4.77
C ALA A 80 1.93 -14.46 5.57
N LEU A 81 1.86 -15.69 5.06
CA LEU A 81 1.30 -16.85 5.76
C LEU A 81 2.21 -17.38 6.89
N GLY A 82 3.53 -17.14 6.76
CA GLY A 82 4.54 -17.49 7.77
C GLY A 82 4.66 -16.51 8.94
N GLN A 83 3.71 -15.57 9.08
CA GLN A 83 3.68 -14.65 10.22
C GLN A 83 3.32 -15.39 11.52
N THR A 84 3.92 -14.95 12.62
CA THR A 84 3.74 -15.53 13.98
C THR A 84 2.38 -15.21 14.62
N VAL A 85 1.58 -14.34 14.01
CA VAL A 85 0.22 -14.02 14.46
C VAL A 85 -0.72 -15.06 13.87
N GLU A 86 -1.44 -15.83 14.69
CA GLU A 86 -2.36 -16.87 14.19
C GLU A 86 -3.67 -16.30 13.60
N ASP A 87 -4.25 -15.30 14.27
CA ASP A 87 -5.50 -14.65 13.86
C ASP A 87 -5.25 -13.60 12.75
N HIS A 88 -4.88 -14.09 11.58
CA HIS A 88 -4.74 -13.26 10.38
C HIS A 88 -5.21 -13.97 9.12
N VAL A 89 -5.50 -13.17 8.10
CA VAL A 89 -5.83 -13.65 6.75
C VAL A 89 -4.99 -12.92 5.71
N VAL A 90 -4.77 -13.56 4.56
CA VAL A 90 -4.09 -12.98 3.40
C VAL A 90 -5.06 -12.91 2.25
N ILE A 91 -5.18 -11.75 1.62
CA ILE A 91 -6.00 -11.55 0.42
C ILE A 91 -5.10 -11.15 -0.73
N VAL A 92 -4.99 -12.03 -1.72
CA VAL A 92 -4.34 -11.74 -3.00
C VAL A 92 -5.39 -11.23 -3.98
N VAL A 93 -5.10 -10.10 -4.61
CA VAL A 93 -5.91 -9.53 -5.67
C VAL A 93 -5.04 -9.39 -6.92
N ASP A 94 -5.35 -10.18 -7.95
CA ASP A 94 -4.73 -10.06 -9.28
C ASP A 94 -5.44 -9.00 -10.12
N ASP A 95 -4.67 -8.11 -10.75
CA ASP A 95 -5.15 -7.08 -11.68
C ASP A 95 -5.46 -7.68 -13.08
N GLY A 96 -6.25 -8.74 -13.12
CA GLY A 96 -6.81 -9.35 -14.33
C GLY A 96 -5.81 -10.02 -15.26
N ALA A 97 -4.67 -10.52 -14.75
CA ALA A 97 -3.74 -11.35 -15.52
C ALA A 97 -3.96 -12.86 -15.33
N GLY A 98 -4.73 -13.25 -14.32
CA GLY A 98 -4.81 -14.61 -13.81
C GLY A 98 -3.85 -14.85 -12.65
N LEU A 99 -4.24 -15.75 -11.75
CA LEU A 99 -3.45 -16.17 -10.60
C LEU A 99 -2.68 -17.45 -10.93
N PRO A 100 -1.44 -17.62 -10.42
CA PRO A 100 -0.79 -18.93 -10.42
C PRO A 100 -1.49 -19.89 -9.44
N GLU A 101 -1.06 -21.14 -9.42
CA GLU A 101 -1.44 -22.07 -8.36
C GLU A 101 -0.89 -21.57 -7.02
N LEU A 102 -1.79 -21.26 -6.09
CA LEU A 102 -1.47 -20.77 -4.75
C LEU A 102 -1.53 -21.91 -3.73
N PRO A 103 -0.77 -21.83 -2.62
CA PRO A 103 -0.80 -22.86 -1.59
C PRO A 103 -2.19 -23.02 -0.97
N ALA A 104 -2.58 -24.25 -0.68
CA ALA A 104 -3.80 -24.53 0.05
C ALA A 104 -3.64 -24.16 1.53
N ASP A 105 -4.13 -23.00 1.93
CA ASP A 105 -4.15 -22.52 3.33
C ASP A 105 -5.53 -21.88 3.62
N PRO A 106 -6.21 -22.24 4.72
CA PRO A 106 -7.52 -21.69 5.06
C PRO A 106 -7.52 -20.17 5.33
N ARG A 107 -6.35 -19.57 5.57
CA ARG A 107 -6.17 -18.13 5.77
C ARG A 107 -5.95 -17.38 4.45
N LEU A 108 -5.71 -18.08 3.35
CA LEU A 108 -5.43 -17.50 2.04
C LEU A 108 -6.70 -17.40 1.20
N PHE A 109 -7.00 -16.18 0.77
CA PHE A 109 -8.09 -15.89 -0.15
C PHE A 109 -7.51 -15.20 -1.38
N ALA A 110 -7.95 -15.58 -2.56
CA ALA A 110 -7.44 -15.01 -3.80
C ALA A 110 -8.56 -14.74 -4.80
N VAL A 111 -8.47 -13.59 -5.46
CA VAL A 111 -9.43 -13.14 -6.48
C VAL A 111 -8.69 -12.49 -7.65
N SER A 112 -9.29 -12.59 -8.83
CA SER A 112 -8.85 -11.86 -10.01
C SER A 112 -9.91 -10.85 -10.43
N LEU A 113 -9.49 -9.62 -10.72
CA LEU A 113 -10.34 -8.60 -11.32
C LEU A 113 -10.73 -9.03 -12.75
N ALA A 114 -11.87 -8.56 -13.26
CA ALA A 114 -12.31 -8.96 -14.60
C ALA A 114 -11.37 -8.45 -15.72
N ARG A 115 -10.56 -7.43 -15.44
CA ARG A 115 -9.58 -6.85 -16.36
C ARG A 115 -8.53 -6.06 -15.59
N ASN A 116 -7.39 -5.86 -16.23
CA ASN A 116 -6.35 -4.94 -15.75
C ASN A 116 -6.89 -3.51 -15.64
N THR A 117 -6.78 -2.96 -14.43
CA THR A 117 -7.12 -1.57 -14.09
C THR A 117 -5.94 -0.65 -14.29
N GLY A 118 -4.71 -1.17 -14.14
CA GLY A 118 -3.46 -0.45 -14.30
C GLY A 118 -3.28 0.60 -13.22
N VAL A 119 -3.89 0.37 -12.04
CA VAL A 119 -3.86 1.22 -10.85
C VAL A 119 -3.83 0.31 -9.62
N ALA A 120 -2.64 0.06 -9.08
CA ALA A 120 -2.46 -0.83 -7.92
C ALA A 120 -3.30 -0.42 -6.70
N GLY A 121 -3.49 0.89 -6.46
CA GLY A 121 -4.43 1.37 -5.45
C GLY A 121 -5.88 0.87 -5.59
N ILE A 122 -6.38 0.62 -6.82
CA ILE A 122 -7.71 0.02 -7.03
C ILE A 122 -7.71 -1.44 -6.60
N VAL A 123 -6.68 -2.18 -7.00
CA VAL A 123 -6.45 -3.59 -6.65
C VAL A 123 -6.41 -3.76 -5.12
N ARG A 124 -5.63 -2.93 -4.43
CA ARG A 124 -5.58 -2.90 -2.96
C ARG A 124 -6.91 -2.49 -2.34
N ASN A 125 -7.61 -1.49 -2.89
CA ASN A 125 -8.94 -1.11 -2.39
C ASN A 125 -9.96 -2.24 -2.49
N VAL A 126 -9.93 -3.04 -3.56
CA VAL A 126 -10.78 -4.24 -3.68
C VAL A 126 -10.48 -5.19 -2.52
N GLY A 127 -9.20 -5.50 -2.28
CA GLY A 127 -8.79 -6.35 -1.15
C GLY A 127 -9.25 -5.83 0.22
N ILE A 128 -9.08 -4.53 0.48
CA ILE A 128 -9.55 -3.86 1.70
C ILE A 128 -11.07 -4.04 1.89
N ARG A 129 -11.84 -3.95 0.79
CA ARG A 129 -13.30 -3.97 0.80
C ARG A 129 -13.90 -5.38 0.84
N LEU A 130 -13.12 -6.41 0.51
CA LEU A 130 -13.55 -7.82 0.56
C LEU A 130 -13.37 -8.47 1.94
N THR A 131 -12.94 -7.72 2.94
CA THR A 131 -12.68 -8.22 4.30
C THR A 131 -13.22 -7.28 5.36
N ARG A 132 -13.50 -7.83 6.55
CA ARG A 132 -13.93 -7.09 7.74
C ARG A 132 -12.85 -7.02 8.83
N SER A 133 -11.62 -7.47 8.56
CA SER A 133 -10.54 -7.49 9.56
C SER A 133 -10.26 -6.12 10.18
N ARG A 134 -9.94 -6.11 11.48
CA ARG A 134 -9.79 -4.89 12.30
C ARG A 134 -8.58 -4.05 11.87
N TYR A 135 -7.46 -4.70 11.60
CA TYR A 135 -6.25 -4.07 11.06
C TYR A 135 -6.02 -4.49 9.62
N VAL A 136 -5.40 -3.61 8.85
CA VAL A 136 -5.04 -3.81 7.45
C VAL A 136 -3.54 -3.55 7.31
N ALA A 137 -2.86 -4.46 6.65
CA ALA A 137 -1.48 -4.37 6.22
C ALA A 137 -1.38 -4.57 4.71
N PHE A 138 -0.31 -4.10 4.10
CA PHE A 138 -0.08 -4.19 2.65
C PHE A 138 1.26 -4.85 2.39
N LEU A 139 1.31 -5.74 1.41
CA LEU A 139 2.55 -6.35 0.96
C LEU A 139 2.53 -6.40 -0.56
N ASP A 140 3.55 -5.84 -1.20
CA ASP A 140 3.74 -5.94 -2.63
C ASP A 140 4.23 -7.35 -2.99
N ASP A 141 3.89 -7.80 -4.19
CA ASP A 141 4.17 -9.16 -4.62
C ASP A 141 5.67 -9.47 -4.75
N ASP A 142 6.55 -8.48 -4.78
CA ASP A 142 8.01 -8.61 -4.87
C ASP A 142 8.77 -8.33 -3.56
N ASN A 143 8.06 -8.10 -2.46
CA ASN A 143 8.65 -7.85 -1.14
C ASN A 143 8.40 -9.01 -0.17
N LEU A 144 9.17 -9.07 0.91
CA LEU A 144 9.05 -10.10 1.94
C LEU A 144 8.98 -9.47 3.33
N TRP A 145 8.27 -10.15 4.23
CA TRP A 145 8.29 -9.82 5.67
C TRP A 145 9.14 -10.78 6.46
N GLU A 146 9.73 -10.26 7.54
CA GLU A 146 10.24 -11.09 8.63
C GLU A 146 9.06 -11.75 9.37
N PRO A 147 9.23 -12.95 9.96
CA PRO A 147 8.13 -13.72 10.56
C PRO A 147 7.36 -13.01 11.69
N ASP A 148 7.92 -11.95 12.27
CA ASP A 148 7.35 -11.22 13.39
C ASP A 148 6.89 -9.79 13.06
N HIS A 149 6.82 -9.43 11.77
CA HIS A 149 6.35 -8.12 11.30
C HIS A 149 4.97 -7.75 11.87
N LEU A 150 3.96 -8.62 11.65
CA LEU A 150 2.60 -8.36 12.13
C LEU A 150 2.51 -8.35 13.65
N ARG A 151 3.24 -9.25 14.32
CA ARG A 151 3.24 -9.35 15.80
C ARG A 151 3.73 -8.03 16.42
N ARG A 152 4.89 -7.54 15.96
CA ARG A 152 5.49 -6.29 16.44
C ARG A 152 4.60 -5.08 16.18
N ALA A 153 4.00 -4.99 14.99
CA ALA A 153 3.09 -3.90 14.66
C ALA A 153 1.83 -3.91 15.55
N LEU A 154 1.23 -5.09 15.77
CA LEU A 154 0.04 -5.25 16.60
C LEU A 154 0.31 -4.97 18.08
N GLU A 155 1.46 -5.36 18.62
CA GLU A 155 1.88 -5.04 20.00
C GLU A 155 1.86 -3.54 20.26
N VAL A 156 2.36 -2.74 19.31
CA VAL A 156 2.32 -1.27 19.41
C VAL A 156 0.89 -0.74 19.25
N LEU A 157 0.17 -1.16 18.21
CA LEU A 157 -1.21 -0.71 17.91
C LEU A 157 -2.23 -1.00 19.02
N GLU A 158 -2.02 -2.09 19.77
CA GLU A 158 -2.93 -2.54 20.82
C GLU A 158 -2.44 -2.22 22.23
N SER A 159 -1.26 -1.64 22.38
CA SER A 159 -0.79 -1.12 23.66
C SER A 159 -1.79 -0.11 24.25
N PRO A 160 -1.87 0.04 25.59
CA PRO A 160 -2.72 1.05 26.20
C PRO A 160 -2.38 2.46 25.68
N GLY A 161 -3.34 3.10 25.02
CA GLY A 161 -3.12 4.40 24.36
C GLY A 161 -2.30 4.32 23.06
N GLY A 162 -2.20 3.14 22.45
CA GLY A 162 -1.49 2.90 21.20
C GLY A 162 -2.03 3.74 20.03
N PRO A 163 -1.23 3.89 18.95
CA PRO A 163 -1.61 4.66 17.78
C PRO A 163 -2.66 3.92 16.94
N ASP A 164 -3.11 4.59 15.88
CA ASP A 164 -4.01 4.01 14.88
C ASP A 164 -3.27 3.39 13.70
N GLY A 165 -1.98 3.70 13.53
CA GLY A 165 -1.13 3.17 12.48
C GLY A 165 0.30 3.06 12.97
N VAL A 166 0.98 2.00 12.53
CA VAL A 166 2.40 1.76 12.78
C VAL A 166 3.06 1.48 11.45
N TYR A 167 4.21 2.11 11.22
CA TYR A 167 5.10 1.69 10.15
C TYR A 167 6.44 1.29 10.73
N THR A 168 6.97 0.17 10.24
CA THR A 168 8.26 -0.35 10.67
C THR A 168 9.39 0.19 9.80
N ALA A 169 10.64 -0.04 10.20
CA ALA A 169 11.76 0.19 9.30
C ALA A 169 11.76 -0.85 8.15
N LEU A 170 12.37 -0.50 7.03
CA LEU A 170 12.55 -1.38 5.86
C LEU A 170 14.03 -1.63 5.61
N ARG A 171 14.41 -2.89 5.45
CA ARG A 171 15.71 -3.30 4.92
C ARG A 171 15.61 -3.33 3.41
N ARG A 172 16.40 -2.50 2.71
CA ARG A 172 16.43 -2.47 1.25
C ARG A 172 17.49 -3.44 0.75
N VAL A 173 17.11 -4.36 -0.13
CA VAL A 173 17.91 -5.51 -0.55
C VAL A 173 18.00 -5.52 -2.08
N LEU A 174 19.17 -5.80 -2.63
CA LEU A 174 19.39 -5.96 -4.08
C LEU A 174 18.93 -7.34 -4.57
N PRO A 175 18.76 -7.56 -5.90
CA PRO A 175 18.31 -8.84 -6.44
C PRO A 175 19.24 -10.03 -6.15
N ASP A 176 20.52 -9.77 -5.88
CA ASP A 176 21.50 -10.79 -5.47
C ASP A 176 21.42 -11.13 -3.96
N GLY A 177 20.52 -10.50 -3.21
CA GLY A 177 20.36 -10.68 -1.77
C GLY A 177 21.23 -9.76 -0.92
N THR A 178 22.03 -8.86 -1.54
CA THR A 178 22.88 -7.93 -0.80
C THR A 178 22.06 -6.85 -0.11
N ASP A 179 22.29 -6.64 1.18
CA ASP A 179 21.72 -5.52 1.92
C ASP A 179 22.30 -4.18 1.44
N MET A 180 21.44 -3.26 1.03
CA MET A 180 21.84 -1.92 0.62
C MET A 180 21.88 -0.96 1.82
N ASP A 181 20.77 -0.83 2.53
CA ASP A 181 20.64 0.01 3.73
C ASP A 181 19.33 -0.31 4.49
N ILE A 182 19.12 0.39 5.61
CA ILE A 182 17.88 0.36 6.38
C ILE A 182 17.24 1.76 6.31
N LEU A 183 16.03 1.83 5.76
CA LEU A 183 15.19 3.02 5.80
C LEU A 183 14.40 3.03 7.12
N SER A 184 14.83 3.89 8.05
CA SER A 184 14.26 4.02 9.39
C SER A 184 14.22 5.51 9.75
N VAL A 185 13.07 6.14 9.51
CA VAL A 185 12.88 7.59 9.68
C VAL A 185 11.65 7.81 10.54
N PRO A 186 11.71 8.51 11.69
CA PRO A 186 10.54 8.79 12.53
C PRO A 186 9.43 9.57 11.82
N PHE A 187 8.17 9.32 12.21
CA PHE A 187 7.04 9.89 11.49
C PHE A 187 6.84 11.30 11.96
N ASP A 188 7.06 12.22 11.04
CA ASP A 188 6.71 13.61 11.22
C ASP A 188 5.76 14.00 10.10
N ARG A 189 4.58 14.48 10.47
CA ARG A 189 3.54 14.87 9.52
C ARG A 189 3.96 16.03 8.62
N ARG A 190 4.81 16.94 9.11
CA ARG A 190 5.35 18.03 8.29
C ARG A 190 6.36 17.44 7.30
N ARG A 191 7.32 16.62 7.74
CA ARG A 191 8.28 15.94 6.84
C ARG A 191 7.57 15.10 5.79
N ALA A 192 6.52 14.36 6.15
CA ALA A 192 5.71 13.58 5.21
C ALA A 192 5.04 14.43 4.10
N ALA A 193 4.94 15.76 4.25
CA ALA A 193 4.47 16.66 3.21
C ALA A 193 5.57 17.11 2.22
N HIS A 194 6.84 16.84 2.53
CA HIS A 194 8.01 17.28 1.79
C HIS A 194 8.97 16.15 1.38
N GLU A 195 8.92 14.99 2.03
CA GLU A 195 9.90 13.90 1.89
C GLU A 195 9.24 12.57 1.49
N SER A 196 10.09 11.68 0.96
CA SER A 196 9.73 10.45 0.25
C SER A 196 10.30 9.22 0.96
N PHE A 197 9.79 8.91 2.16
CA PHE A 197 10.33 7.83 3.01
C PHE A 197 9.26 6.83 3.49
N LEU A 198 8.00 7.02 3.08
CA LEU A 198 6.87 6.21 3.52
C LEU A 198 6.64 5.07 2.53
N ASP A 199 6.36 3.88 3.04
CA ASP A 199 6.10 2.71 2.21
C ASP A 199 5.00 1.88 2.87
N THR A 200 4.01 1.44 2.08
CA THR A 200 2.89 0.65 2.60
C THR A 200 3.27 -0.77 2.95
N ASN A 201 4.36 -1.31 2.39
CA ASN A 201 4.90 -2.63 2.72
C ASN A 201 5.27 -2.74 4.20
N ALA A 202 5.57 -1.63 4.88
CA ALA A 202 5.86 -1.59 6.31
C ALA A 202 4.70 -1.09 7.16
N PHE A 203 3.55 -0.75 6.57
CA PHE A 203 2.48 -0.04 7.25
C PHE A 203 1.33 -0.97 7.64
N VAL A 204 1.04 -1.04 8.94
CA VAL A 204 -0.12 -1.73 9.51
C VAL A 204 -0.98 -0.71 10.24
N ALA A 205 -2.28 -0.70 9.95
CA ALA A 205 -3.16 0.34 10.46
C ALA A 205 -4.56 -0.15 10.79
N ARG A 206 -5.17 0.52 11.77
CA ARG A 206 -6.58 0.35 12.14
C ARG A 206 -7.45 0.67 10.92
N ARG A 207 -8.38 -0.23 10.61
CA ARG A 207 -9.32 -0.03 9.50
C ARG A 207 -10.05 1.30 9.65
N SER A 208 -9.95 2.14 8.62
CA SER A 208 -10.78 3.34 8.45
C SER A 208 -10.91 3.68 6.98
N ARG A 209 -11.84 4.59 6.64
CA ARG A 209 -11.99 5.07 5.25
C ARG A 209 -10.71 5.74 4.72
N ALA A 210 -9.82 6.19 5.60
CA ALA A 210 -8.57 6.82 5.23
C ALA A 210 -7.55 5.82 4.66
N LEU A 211 -7.72 4.50 4.85
CA LEU A 211 -6.87 3.48 4.25
C LEU A 211 -7.21 3.13 2.79
N HIS A 212 -8.27 3.70 2.22
CA HIS A 212 -8.47 3.56 0.78
C HIS A 212 -7.44 4.38 0.02
N PHE A 213 -6.77 3.76 -0.94
CA PHE A 213 -5.86 4.41 -1.87
C PHE A 213 -6.61 5.40 -2.77
N SER A 214 -5.88 6.44 -3.17
CA SER A 214 -6.37 7.41 -4.15
C SER A 214 -6.60 6.71 -5.50
N ARG A 215 -7.76 6.95 -6.12
CA ARG A 215 -8.15 6.34 -7.40
C ARG A 215 -7.55 7.06 -8.59
N LEU A 216 -6.31 7.54 -8.44
CA LEU A 216 -5.61 8.30 -9.47
C LEU A 216 -4.65 7.36 -10.18
N ARG A 217 -4.68 7.40 -11.51
CA ARG A 217 -3.67 6.70 -12.30
C ARG A 217 -2.35 7.45 -12.21
N ARG A 218 -1.43 6.95 -11.38
CA ARG A 218 -0.11 7.54 -11.18
C ARG A 218 0.89 6.91 -12.14
N ARG A 219 1.20 7.62 -13.23
CA ARG A 219 2.35 7.28 -14.08
C ARG A 219 3.66 7.57 -13.31
N PRO A 220 4.83 7.08 -13.76
CA PRO A 220 6.10 7.32 -13.08
C PRO A 220 6.42 8.81 -12.82
N GLU A 221 5.88 9.73 -13.61
CA GLU A 221 6.09 11.17 -13.46
C GLU A 221 5.13 11.83 -12.45
N VAL A 222 4.09 11.11 -12.01
CA VAL A 222 3.06 11.62 -11.11
C VAL A 222 3.49 11.42 -9.66
N LEU A 223 3.71 12.53 -8.97
CA LEU A 223 3.99 12.61 -7.54
C LEU A 223 2.83 13.29 -6.80
N PRO A 224 2.59 13.01 -5.50
CA PRO A 224 3.23 11.97 -4.68
C PRO A 224 2.96 10.55 -5.19
N ARG A 225 3.79 9.59 -4.79
CA ARG A 225 3.49 8.15 -4.90
C ARG A 225 2.26 7.80 -4.05
N GLU A 226 1.61 6.69 -4.37
CA GLU A 226 0.35 6.33 -3.72
C GLU A 226 0.53 6.07 -2.21
N ASP A 227 1.65 5.47 -1.82
CA ASP A 227 1.98 5.14 -0.42
C ASP A 227 2.23 6.41 0.40
N TRP A 228 3.02 7.34 -0.17
CA TRP A 228 3.28 8.64 0.45
C TRP A 228 1.99 9.43 0.64
N GLU A 229 1.09 9.41 -0.35
CA GLU A 229 -0.23 10.03 -0.25
C GLU A 229 -1.08 9.38 0.83
N LEU A 230 -1.14 8.05 0.85
CA LEU A 230 -1.97 7.26 1.74
C LEU A 230 -1.56 7.51 3.20
N VAL A 231 -0.30 7.22 3.55
CA VAL A 231 0.17 7.27 4.94
C VAL A 231 0.12 8.70 5.47
N ARG A 232 0.50 9.70 4.65
CA ARG A 232 0.35 11.11 5.00
C ARG A 232 -1.11 11.47 5.23
N ARG A 233 -2.03 11.06 4.34
CA ARG A 233 -3.46 11.37 4.46
C ARG A 233 -4.05 10.69 5.69
N TYR A 234 -3.67 9.45 5.98
CA TYR A 234 -4.08 8.72 7.16
C TYR A 234 -3.67 9.48 8.44
N GLY A 235 -2.40 9.89 8.53
CA GLY A 235 -1.85 10.67 9.64
C GLY A 235 -2.42 12.10 9.81
N ARG A 236 -3.34 12.54 8.94
CA ARG A 236 -4.06 13.82 9.16
C ARG A 236 -5.12 13.72 10.26
N THR A 237 -5.71 12.53 10.43
CA THR A 237 -6.82 12.29 11.36
C THR A 237 -6.58 11.13 12.31
N HIS A 238 -5.43 10.47 12.21
CA HIS A 238 -5.06 9.28 12.97
C HIS A 238 -3.64 9.45 13.52
N ARG A 239 -3.36 8.85 14.68
CA ARG A 239 -1.99 8.79 15.22
C ARG A 239 -1.21 7.71 14.46
N VAL A 240 -0.03 8.07 13.96
CA VAL A 240 0.89 7.16 13.29
C VAL A 240 2.22 7.21 14.02
N GLU A 241 2.77 6.04 14.35
CA GLU A 241 4.08 5.92 15.01
C GLU A 241 5.04 5.04 14.21
N HIS A 242 6.33 5.30 14.44
CA HIS A 242 7.43 4.59 13.82
C HIS A 242 7.96 3.53 14.77
N LEU A 243 8.09 2.30 14.29
CA LEU A 243 8.83 1.26 14.97
C LEU A 243 10.17 1.08 14.25
N PRO A 244 11.33 1.46 14.85
CA PRO A 244 12.63 1.47 14.17
C PRO A 244 13.25 0.06 14.00
N GLU A 245 12.42 -0.95 13.75
CA GLU A 245 12.80 -2.35 13.61
C GLU A 245 12.62 -2.80 12.15
N PRO A 246 13.67 -3.27 11.47
CA PRO A 246 13.62 -3.62 10.05
C PRO A 246 12.95 -4.98 9.85
N THR A 247 11.63 -4.99 9.72
CA THR A 247 10.82 -6.22 9.60
C THR A 247 10.32 -6.48 8.18
N VAL A 248 10.74 -5.66 7.23
CA VAL A 248 10.40 -5.78 5.80
C VAL A 248 11.68 -5.82 4.98
N ARG A 249 11.76 -6.76 4.05
CA ARG A 249 12.79 -6.82 3.01
C ARG A 249 12.19 -6.24 1.73
N TYR A 250 12.61 -5.03 1.42
CA TYR A 250 12.20 -4.29 0.24
C TYR A 250 13.18 -4.57 -0.91
N LEU A 251 12.70 -5.16 -2.01
CA LEU A 251 13.53 -5.47 -3.16
C LEU A 251 13.80 -4.20 -3.98
N VAL A 252 15.06 -3.81 -4.06
CA VAL A 252 15.54 -2.71 -4.91
C VAL A 252 16.02 -3.29 -6.24
N ASN A 253 15.09 -3.45 -7.16
CA ASN A 253 15.38 -3.83 -8.53
C ASN A 253 15.82 -2.57 -9.34
N PRO A 254 16.83 -2.63 -10.21
CA PRO A 254 17.09 -1.55 -11.18
C PRO A 254 15.86 -1.10 -11.98
N GLY A 255 14.92 -2.03 -12.23
CA GLY A 255 13.62 -1.75 -12.85
C GLY A 255 12.50 -1.34 -11.87
N SER A 256 12.73 -1.43 -10.56
CA SER A 256 11.80 -0.88 -9.55
C SER A 256 11.83 0.65 -9.66
N PHE A 257 10.93 1.12 -10.52
CA PHE A 257 10.79 2.46 -11.11
C PHE A 257 11.83 2.89 -12.17
N TYR A 258 12.12 2.04 -13.17
CA TYR A 258 12.42 2.45 -14.56
C TYR A 258 12.17 1.29 -15.53
N THR A 259 10.91 1.00 -15.87
CA THR A 259 10.63 0.16 -17.05
C THR A 259 9.44 0.75 -17.80
N SER A 260 9.68 1.13 -19.04
CA SER A 260 8.60 1.30 -20.00
C SER A 260 7.94 -0.07 -20.13
N TRP A 261 6.65 -0.14 -19.80
CA TRP A 261 5.81 -1.22 -20.30
C TRP A 261 5.90 -1.13 -21.82
N ARG A 262 6.73 -1.97 -22.43
CA ARG A 262 6.64 -2.22 -23.86
C ARG A 262 5.48 -3.19 -24.04
N ASP A 263 4.57 -2.79 -24.92
CA ASP A 263 3.35 -3.49 -25.30
C ASP A 263 3.59 -4.96 -25.64
#